data_AF-A0A2T6GQQ3-F1
#
_entry.id   AF-A0A2T6GQQ3-F1
#
_cell.length_a   1.000
_cell.length_b   1.000
_cell.length_c   1.000
_cell.angle_alpha   90.00
_cell.angle_beta   90.00
_cell.angle_gamma   90.00
#
_symmetry.space_group_name_H-M   'P 1'
#
loop_
_entity.id
_entity.type
_entity.pdbx_description
1 polymer ?
#
loop_
_entity_poly.entity_id
_entity_poly.type
_entity_poly.pdbx_seq_one_letter_code
_entity_poly.pdbx_strand_id
1 'polypeptide(L)'
;MKYILALFLLSPIACAAAVEVCDANGPKHFISQWAEDGDPVQVLSRVDGVKFSVQEGRVIYNDDLNGDGMKDFIFSSSGSEGSSKDRVYGFFIQCRGYLKFVGGDYFAGVKVLDVSRDGESKYKDIEVYSYQRDKDGSVVYKGGEALTKSYVWSFNRDSQRYEGASE
;
A
#
# COMPACT_ATOMS: atom_id res chain seq x y z
N MET A 1 -31.09 -29.48 38.17
CA MET A 1 -30.61 -28.34 37.35
C MET A 1 -29.70 -28.90 36.25
N LYS A 2 -30.28 -29.26 35.12
CA LYS A 2 -29.57 -29.59 33.87
C LYS A 2 -30.00 -28.51 32.88
N TYR A 3 -29.17 -28.17 31.89
CA TYR A 3 -29.42 -27.14 30.85
C TYR A 3 -29.01 -25.70 31.20
N ILE A 4 -27.78 -25.46 31.64
CA ILE A 4 -27.12 -24.16 31.41
C ILE A 4 -25.64 -24.43 31.19
N LEU A 5 -25.18 -24.45 29.94
CA LEU A 5 -23.86 -24.05 29.41
C LEU A 5 -23.53 -24.79 28.10
N ALA A 6 -24.24 -24.47 27.01
CA ALA A 6 -23.84 -24.91 25.68
C ALA A 6 -24.10 -23.82 24.62
N LEU A 7 -23.85 -22.55 24.98
CA LEU A 7 -24.13 -21.41 24.11
C LEU A 7 -22.96 -20.43 23.93
N PHE A 8 -21.71 -20.89 24.12
CA PHE A 8 -20.51 -20.04 23.99
C PHE A 8 -19.53 -20.47 22.88
N LEU A 9 -19.92 -21.41 22.00
CA LEU A 9 -19.05 -21.87 20.90
C LEU A 9 -19.47 -21.40 19.51
N LEU A 10 -20.47 -20.51 19.42
CA LEU A 10 -20.76 -19.77 18.19
C LEU A 10 -20.04 -18.43 18.26
N SER A 11 -18.72 -18.47 18.33
CA SER A 11 -17.93 -17.33 17.86
C SER A 11 -18.26 -17.19 16.37
N PRO A 12 -18.79 -16.05 15.90
CA PRO A 12 -18.81 -15.82 14.47
C PRO A 12 -17.34 -15.86 14.05
N ILE A 13 -16.97 -16.92 13.34
CA ILE A 13 -15.77 -16.87 12.50
C ILE A 13 -16.14 -15.78 11.50
N ALA A 14 -15.78 -14.54 11.82
CA ALA A 14 -15.71 -13.47 10.85
C ALA A 14 -14.64 -13.90 9.86
N CYS A 15 -15.02 -14.79 8.95
CA CYS A 15 -14.32 -15.00 7.71
C CYS A 15 -14.30 -13.62 7.08
N ALA A 16 -13.17 -12.91 7.20
CA ALA A 16 -12.90 -11.68 6.46
C ALA A 16 -13.47 -11.92 5.05
N ALA A 17 -14.54 -11.19 4.72
CA ALA A 17 -15.18 -11.35 3.42
C ALA A 17 -14.06 -11.27 2.38
N ALA A 18 -14.06 -12.17 1.39
CA ALA A 18 -13.04 -12.12 0.35
C ALA A 18 -13.03 -10.69 -0.20
N VAL A 19 -11.94 -9.95 0.08
CA VAL A 19 -11.81 -8.59 -0.44
C VAL A 19 -11.83 -8.73 -1.95
N GLU A 20 -12.56 -7.86 -2.62
CA GLU A 20 -12.78 -7.89 -4.07
C GLU A 20 -11.48 -8.13 -4.88
N VAL A 21 -10.36 -7.58 -4.41
CA VAL A 21 -9.03 -7.67 -5.03
C VAL A 21 -8.31 -9.01 -4.81
N CYS A 22 -8.79 -9.85 -3.90
CA CYS A 22 -8.15 -11.08 -3.46
C CYS A 22 -8.48 -12.32 -4.30
N ASP A 23 -9.44 -12.22 -5.23
CA ASP A 23 -9.78 -13.34 -6.14
C ASP A 23 -8.97 -13.34 -7.45
N ALA A 24 -8.04 -12.42 -7.62
CA ALA A 24 -7.35 -12.23 -8.89
C ALA A 24 -6.04 -13.03 -9.01
N ASN A 25 -5.94 -13.81 -10.09
CA ASN A 25 -4.69 -14.30 -10.68
C ASN A 25 -3.61 -13.19 -10.72
N GLY A 26 -2.34 -13.59 -10.67
CA GLY A 26 -1.20 -12.68 -10.83
C GLY A 26 -0.20 -12.73 -9.66
N PRO A 27 0.71 -11.75 -9.60
CA PRO A 27 1.79 -11.76 -8.64
C PRO A 27 1.31 -11.65 -7.19
N LYS A 28 1.92 -12.44 -6.31
CA LYS A 28 1.73 -12.41 -4.85
C LYS A 28 2.91 -11.73 -4.21
N HIS A 29 2.65 -10.90 -3.21
CA HIS A 29 3.69 -10.17 -2.50
C HIS A 29 3.74 -10.55 -1.03
N PHE A 30 4.91 -10.36 -0.42
CA PHE A 30 5.14 -10.64 1.00
C PHE A 30 6.10 -9.60 1.53
N ILE A 31 5.83 -9.06 2.70
CA ILE A 31 6.78 -8.20 3.42
C ILE A 31 7.38 -9.03 4.54
N SER A 32 8.71 -9.05 4.58
CA SER A 32 9.49 -9.77 5.58
C SER A 32 10.58 -8.85 6.14
N GLN A 33 11.10 -9.17 7.32
CA GLN A 33 12.23 -8.45 7.93
C GLN A 33 13.45 -9.36 7.91
N TRP A 34 14.54 -8.87 7.33
CA TRP A 34 15.79 -9.62 7.16
C TRP A 34 16.88 -8.93 7.99
N ALA A 35 17.74 -9.72 8.62
CA ALA A 35 18.92 -9.24 9.33
C ALA A 35 19.99 -10.33 9.26
N GLU A 36 21.18 -9.99 8.77
CA GLU A 36 22.37 -10.86 8.86
C GLU A 36 23.26 -10.41 10.01
N ASP A 37 23.66 -9.13 10.04
CA ASP A 37 24.32 -8.47 11.16
C ASP A 37 24.02 -6.96 11.10
N GLY A 38 23.22 -6.43 12.03
CA GLY A 38 22.85 -5.01 12.07
C GLY A 38 21.36 -4.74 12.18
N ASP A 39 20.94 -3.55 11.74
CA ASP A 39 19.55 -3.12 11.81
C ASP A 39 18.68 -3.92 10.81
N PRO A 40 17.51 -4.43 11.22
CA PRO A 40 16.63 -5.17 10.32
C PRO A 40 16.17 -4.31 9.14
N VAL A 41 16.23 -4.87 7.94
CA VAL A 41 15.68 -4.27 6.72
C VAL A 41 14.36 -4.93 6.35
N GLN A 42 13.39 -4.13 5.90
CA GLN A 42 12.15 -4.66 5.35
C GLN A 42 12.33 -5.00 3.87
N VAL A 43 11.92 -6.21 3.50
CA VAL A 43 12.05 -6.76 2.16
C VAL A 43 10.69 -7.13 1.63
N LEU A 44 10.34 -6.55 0.47
CA LEU A 44 9.19 -6.91 -0.34
C LEU A 44 9.60 -8.02 -1.32
N SER A 45 9.06 -9.21 -1.11
CA SER A 45 9.18 -10.34 -2.02
C SER A 45 8.01 -10.35 -3.00
N ARG A 46 8.27 -10.62 -4.28
CA ARG A 46 7.26 -10.85 -5.31
C ARG A 46 7.41 -12.27 -5.88
N VAL A 47 6.32 -13.01 -5.93
CA VAL A 47 6.20 -14.33 -6.53
C VAL A 47 5.22 -14.25 -7.70
N ASP A 48 5.69 -14.59 -8.90
CA ASP A 48 4.92 -14.54 -10.14
C ASP A 48 5.17 -15.83 -10.96
N GLY A 49 4.34 -16.84 -10.71
CA GLY A 49 4.59 -18.20 -11.19
C GLY A 49 5.91 -18.75 -10.64
N VAL A 50 6.88 -19.00 -11.52
CA VAL A 50 8.24 -19.46 -11.17
C VAL A 50 9.20 -18.31 -10.91
N LYS A 51 8.81 -17.06 -11.15
CA LYS A 51 9.67 -15.89 -10.96
C LYS A 51 9.59 -15.42 -9.52
N PHE A 52 10.76 -15.19 -8.94
CA PHE A 52 10.93 -14.64 -7.60
C PHE A 52 11.85 -13.43 -7.67
N SER A 53 11.48 -12.35 -6.99
CA SER A 53 12.32 -11.17 -6.84
C SER A 53 12.11 -10.55 -5.47
N VAL A 54 13.13 -9.86 -4.97
CA VAL A 54 13.10 -9.13 -3.70
C VAL A 54 13.48 -7.68 -3.90
N GLN A 55 12.91 -6.81 -3.08
CA GLN A 55 13.20 -5.38 -3.07
C GLN A 55 13.27 -4.90 -1.62
N GLU A 56 14.40 -4.30 -1.25
CA GLU A 56 14.56 -3.66 0.04
C GLU A 56 13.78 -2.34 0.11
N GLY A 57 13.34 -1.98 1.30
CA GLY A 57 12.52 -0.81 1.49
C GLY A 57 12.03 -0.63 2.92
N ARG A 58 10.91 0.08 3.04
CA ARG A 58 10.23 0.32 4.29
C ARG A 58 8.72 0.37 4.11
N VAL A 59 8.01 -0.12 5.10
CA VAL A 59 6.58 0.06 5.29
C VAL A 59 6.37 1.44 5.90
N ILE A 60 5.67 2.31 5.17
CA ILE A 60 5.32 3.65 5.65
C ILE A 60 3.85 3.77 6.09
N TYR A 61 3.05 2.75 5.80
CA TYR A 61 1.67 2.63 6.26
C TYR A 61 1.38 1.17 6.60
N ASN A 62 0.74 0.93 7.73
CA ASN A 62 0.46 -0.40 8.29
C ASN A 62 -0.83 -0.38 9.11
N ASP A 63 -1.96 -0.20 8.43
CA ASP A 63 -3.29 -0.09 9.03
C ASP A 63 -4.36 -0.47 7.99
N ASP A 64 -5.63 -0.53 8.39
CA ASP A 64 -6.75 -0.90 7.52
C ASP A 64 -7.01 0.15 6.44
N LEU A 65 -6.72 -0.19 5.17
CA LEU A 65 -6.87 0.70 4.02
C LEU A 65 -8.21 0.50 3.32
N ASN A 66 -8.77 -0.71 3.35
CA ASN A 66 -9.97 -1.11 2.59
C ASN A 66 -11.26 -1.27 3.44
N GLY A 67 -11.15 -1.11 4.76
CA GLY A 67 -12.26 -1.24 5.71
C GLY A 67 -12.65 -2.69 6.03
N ASP A 68 -11.76 -3.66 5.88
CA ASP A 68 -12.01 -5.08 6.17
C ASP A 68 -11.54 -5.52 7.58
N GLY A 69 -10.91 -4.61 8.34
CA GLY A 69 -10.38 -4.84 9.67
C GLY A 69 -9.00 -5.52 9.72
N MET A 70 -8.38 -5.79 8.57
CA MET A 70 -7.03 -6.32 8.44
C MET A 70 -6.04 -5.19 8.13
N LYS A 71 -4.77 -5.40 8.47
CA LYS A 71 -3.73 -4.42 8.16
C LYS A 71 -3.31 -4.54 6.71
N ASP A 72 -3.37 -3.41 6.01
CA ASP A 72 -2.86 -3.21 4.67
C ASP A 72 -1.55 -2.40 4.72
N PHE A 73 -0.84 -2.34 3.60
CA PHE A 73 0.53 -1.82 3.59
C PHE A 73 0.78 -0.86 2.44
N ILE A 74 1.49 0.22 2.75
CA ILE A 74 2.21 1.00 1.74
C ILE A 74 3.70 0.77 1.95
N PHE A 75 4.35 0.22 0.94
CA PHE A 75 5.78 -0.05 0.92
C PHE A 75 6.50 0.98 0.03
N SER A 76 7.63 1.48 0.49
CA SER A 76 8.51 2.38 -0.26
C SER A 76 9.84 1.68 -0.51
N SER A 77 10.25 1.56 -1.78
CA SER A 77 11.53 0.91 -2.13
C SER A 77 12.71 1.77 -1.74
N SER A 78 13.64 1.18 -0.99
CA SER A 78 14.98 1.73 -0.79
C SER A 78 15.74 1.76 -2.11
N GLY A 79 16.64 2.73 -2.30
CA GLY A 79 17.48 2.85 -3.49
C GLY A 79 16.75 3.17 -4.80
N SER A 80 15.42 3.33 -4.78
CA SER A 80 14.65 3.78 -5.94
C SER A 80 14.82 5.28 -6.25
N GLU A 81 15.43 6.02 -5.33
CA GLU A 81 15.74 7.44 -5.51
C GLU A 81 16.86 7.60 -6.55
N GLY A 82 16.44 7.83 -7.79
CA GLY A 82 17.32 8.26 -8.87
C GLY A 82 17.61 9.76 -8.83
N SER A 83 18.04 10.31 -9.96
CA SER A 83 18.19 11.75 -10.16
C SER A 83 16.88 12.53 -9.97
N SER A 84 15.74 11.86 -10.18
CA SER A 84 14.41 12.43 -9.98
C SER A 84 14.10 12.77 -8.52
N LYS A 85 14.79 12.13 -7.55
CA LYS A 85 14.48 12.14 -6.11
C LYS A 85 13.16 11.47 -5.72
N ASP A 86 12.36 11.02 -6.68
CA ASP A 86 11.13 10.27 -6.40
C ASP A 86 11.47 8.86 -5.90
N ARG A 87 10.60 8.32 -5.04
CA ARG A 87 10.67 6.93 -4.57
C ARG A 87 9.55 6.12 -5.17
N VAL A 88 9.80 4.84 -5.42
CA VAL A 88 8.75 3.88 -5.76
C VAL A 88 7.94 3.57 -4.50
N TYR A 89 6.62 3.73 -4.63
CA TYR A 89 5.65 3.29 -3.64
C TYR A 89 4.77 2.19 -4.22
N GLY A 90 4.43 1.20 -3.40
CA GLY A 90 3.43 0.19 -3.71
C GLY A 90 2.37 0.10 -2.63
N PHE A 91 1.12 0.05 -3.05
CA PHE A 91 -0.07 -0.08 -2.21
C PHE A 91 -0.54 -1.53 -2.25
N PHE A 92 -0.68 -2.13 -1.08
CA PHE A 92 -0.89 -3.55 -0.92
C PHE A 92 -2.06 -3.84 0.01
N ILE A 93 -2.98 -4.66 -0.47
CA ILE A 93 -4.09 -5.17 0.34
C ILE A 93 -3.74 -6.57 0.85
N GLN A 94 -4.02 -6.82 2.12
CA GLN A 94 -3.81 -8.12 2.74
C GLN A 94 -4.90 -9.11 2.30
N CYS A 95 -4.51 -10.02 1.43
CA CYS A 95 -5.27 -11.21 1.09
C CYS A 95 -4.83 -12.37 1.98
N ARG A 96 -5.69 -13.38 2.17
CA ARG A 96 -5.45 -14.49 3.10
C ARG A 96 -4.12 -15.20 2.81
N GLY A 97 -3.06 -14.81 3.52
CA GLY A 97 -1.70 -15.34 3.41
C GLY A 97 -0.79 -14.65 2.40
N TYR A 98 -1.20 -13.57 1.71
CA TYR A 98 -0.33 -12.81 0.79
C TYR A 98 -0.83 -11.39 0.56
N LEU A 99 0.05 -10.52 0.05
CA LEU A 99 -0.28 -9.15 -0.31
C LEU A 99 -0.60 -9.02 -1.80
N LYS A 100 -1.73 -8.38 -2.12
CA LYS A 100 -2.12 -8.01 -3.48
C LYS A 100 -1.68 -6.59 -3.77
N PHE A 101 -0.89 -6.40 -4.82
CA PHE A 101 -0.55 -5.07 -5.33
C PHE A 101 -1.77 -4.44 -6.02
N VAL A 102 -2.22 -3.30 -5.50
CA VAL A 102 -3.41 -2.59 -5.98
C VAL A 102 -3.09 -1.20 -6.53
N GLY A 103 -1.83 -0.81 -6.65
CA GLY A 103 -1.47 0.51 -7.19
C GLY A 103 -0.17 1.02 -6.60
N GLY A 104 0.32 2.13 -7.15
CA GLY A 104 1.60 2.70 -6.76
C GLY A 104 2.42 3.13 -7.96
N ASP A 105 3.29 4.10 -7.75
CA ASP A 105 4.14 4.72 -8.77
C ASP A 105 5.34 5.42 -8.09
N TYR A 106 6.10 6.20 -8.86
CA TYR A 106 7.15 7.10 -8.39
C TYR A 106 6.55 8.39 -7.84
N PHE A 107 6.76 8.65 -6.55
CA PHE A 107 6.28 9.86 -5.88
C PHE A 107 7.37 10.50 -5.01
N ALA A 108 7.24 11.80 -4.74
CA ALA A 108 8.00 12.51 -3.72
C ALA A 108 7.57 12.10 -2.29
N GLY A 109 6.33 11.64 -2.15
CA GLY A 109 5.79 11.13 -0.89
C GLY A 109 4.34 10.66 -1.06
N VAL A 110 3.82 10.02 -0.02
CA VAL A 110 2.40 9.60 0.03
C VAL A 110 1.87 9.73 1.46
N LYS A 111 0.56 9.95 1.59
CA LYS A 111 -0.16 10.06 2.86
C LYS A 111 -1.57 9.49 2.69
N VAL A 112 -1.97 8.59 3.59
CA VAL A 112 -3.34 8.06 3.62
C VAL A 112 -4.27 9.08 4.26
N LEU A 113 -5.45 9.27 3.68
CA LEU A 113 -6.50 10.15 4.18
C LEU A 113 -7.52 9.34 5.00
N ASP A 114 -8.01 9.90 6.10
CA ASP A 114 -8.90 9.19 7.02
C ASP A 114 -10.30 8.90 6.44
N VAL A 115 -10.69 9.62 5.38
CA VAL A 115 -12.02 9.52 4.76
C VAL A 115 -11.86 9.51 3.24
N SER A 116 -12.63 8.65 2.56
CA SER A 116 -12.77 8.71 1.10
C SER A 116 -13.59 9.93 0.71
N ARG A 117 -13.16 10.68 -0.32
CA ARG A 117 -13.81 11.94 -0.74
C ARG A 117 -15.29 11.77 -1.09
N ASP A 118 -15.65 10.60 -1.58
CA ASP A 118 -17.01 10.31 -2.02
C ASP A 118 -17.86 9.66 -0.91
N GLY A 119 -17.28 9.29 0.25
CA GLY A 119 -17.98 8.68 1.38
C GLY A 119 -18.61 7.29 1.13
N GLU A 120 -18.65 6.85 -0.13
CA GLU A 120 -19.24 5.58 -0.57
C GLU A 120 -18.22 4.44 -0.62
N SER A 121 -16.92 4.76 -0.69
CA SER A 121 -15.86 3.77 -0.71
C SER A 121 -15.33 3.50 0.69
N LYS A 122 -15.23 2.21 1.04
CA LYS A 122 -14.53 1.76 2.24
C LYS A 122 -13.01 1.91 2.11
N TYR A 123 -12.50 1.99 0.89
CA TYR A 123 -11.10 2.27 0.62
C TYR A 123 -10.79 3.73 0.93
N LYS A 124 -9.81 3.95 1.80
CA LYS A 124 -9.27 5.26 2.10
C LYS A 124 -8.56 5.83 0.87
N ASP A 125 -8.68 7.14 0.68
CA ASP A 125 -7.93 7.85 -0.37
C ASP A 125 -6.46 8.02 0.02
N ILE A 126 -5.60 8.14 -0.99
CA ILE A 126 -4.17 8.36 -0.81
C ILE A 126 -3.81 9.69 -1.46
N GLU A 127 -3.33 10.63 -0.65
CA GLU A 127 -2.67 11.83 -1.16
C GLU A 127 -1.24 11.46 -1.57
N VAL A 128 -0.93 11.63 -2.85
CA VAL A 128 0.42 11.47 -3.41
C VAL A 128 1.02 12.84 -3.67
N TYR A 129 2.33 12.96 -3.51
CA TYR A 129 3.06 14.20 -3.76
C TYR A 129 4.01 13.98 -4.93
N SER A 130 4.02 14.90 -5.90
CA SER A 130 5.00 14.96 -6.98
C SER A 130 5.87 16.19 -6.82
N TYR A 131 7.18 16.08 -7.07
CA TYR A 131 8.03 17.26 -7.13
C TYR A 131 7.65 18.15 -8.31
N GLN A 132 7.55 19.46 -8.07
CA GLN A 132 7.45 20.42 -9.15
C GLN A 132 8.80 20.49 -9.88
N ARG A 133 8.75 20.43 -11.20
CA ARG A 133 9.94 20.43 -12.05
C ARG A 133 10.01 21.66 -12.94
N ASP A 134 11.23 22.14 -13.17
CA ASP A 134 11.48 23.17 -14.19
C ASP A 134 11.51 22.55 -15.60
N LYS A 135 11.80 23.39 -16.61
CA LYS A 135 11.84 22.97 -18.01
C LYS A 135 12.93 21.94 -18.32
N ASP A 136 13.95 21.85 -17.47
CA ASP A 136 15.07 20.92 -17.61
C ASP A 136 14.83 19.62 -16.81
N GLY A 137 13.66 19.50 -16.16
CA GLY A 137 13.27 18.34 -15.36
C GLY A 137 13.84 18.34 -13.94
N SER A 138 14.50 19.42 -13.53
CA SER A 138 15.10 19.55 -12.19
C SER A 138 14.06 19.92 -11.16
N VAL A 139 14.20 19.41 -9.93
CA VAL A 139 13.29 19.72 -8.82
C VAL A 139 13.44 21.20 -8.45
N VAL A 140 12.30 21.90 -8.35
CA VAL A 140 12.26 23.31 -7.94
C VAL A 140 12.32 23.41 -6.42
N TYR A 141 13.16 24.32 -5.90
CA TYR A 141 13.31 24.57 -4.48
C TYR A 141 12.90 26.00 -4.11
N LYS A 142 12.30 26.19 -2.94
CA LYS A 142 12.02 27.50 -2.34
C LYS A 142 12.48 27.51 -0.89
N GLY A 143 13.43 28.38 -0.55
CA GLY A 143 13.97 28.44 0.82
C GLY A 143 14.71 27.16 1.26
N GLY A 144 15.22 26.36 0.31
CA GLY A 144 15.88 25.08 0.60
C GLY A 144 14.94 23.87 0.64
N GLU A 145 13.62 24.09 0.60
CA GLU A 145 12.63 23.02 0.57
C GLU A 145 12.22 22.72 -0.87
N ALA A 146 12.15 21.42 -1.21
CA ALA A 146 11.68 20.97 -2.50
C ALA A 146 10.17 21.25 -2.62
N LEU A 147 9.75 21.92 -3.69
CA LEU A 147 8.35 22.19 -3.94
C LEU A 147 7.66 20.92 -4.42
N THR A 148 6.54 20.59 -3.80
CA THR A 148 5.68 19.48 -4.20
C THR A 148 4.29 19.98 -4.56
N LYS A 149 3.60 19.23 -5.41
CA LYS A 149 2.17 19.35 -5.64
C LYS A 149 1.50 18.05 -5.25
N SER A 150 0.34 18.13 -4.60
CA SER A 150 -0.40 16.95 -4.18
C SER A 150 -1.54 16.60 -5.13
N TYR A 151 -1.79 15.30 -5.24
CA TYR A 151 -2.86 14.71 -6.02
C TYR A 151 -3.54 13.63 -5.17
N VAL A 152 -4.85 13.44 -5.37
CA VAL A 152 -5.58 12.38 -4.67
C VAL A 152 -5.73 11.20 -5.60
N TRP A 153 -5.30 10.03 -5.11
CA TRP A 153 -5.53 8.73 -5.72
C TRP A 153 -6.64 8.02 -4.94
N SER A 154 -7.63 7.54 -5.67
CA SER A 154 -8.80 6.86 -5.12
C SER A 154 -8.87 5.45 -5.68
N PHE A 155 -9.44 4.53 -4.91
CA PHE A 155 -9.59 3.15 -5.36
C PHE A 155 -10.74 3.03 -6.38
N ASN A 156 -10.39 2.65 -7.61
CA ASN A 156 -11.32 2.36 -8.67
C ASN A 156 -11.76 0.89 -8.57
N ARG A 157 -13.06 0.65 -8.36
CA ARG A 157 -13.62 -0.71 -8.23
C ARG A 157 -13.56 -1.48 -9.55
N ASP A 158 -13.77 -0.82 -10.68
CA ASP A 158 -13.81 -1.47 -11.99
C ASP A 158 -12.45 -2.02 -12.39
N SER A 159 -11.39 -1.24 -12.15
CA SER A 159 -10.01 -1.66 -12.44
C SER A 159 -9.34 -2.41 -11.28
N GLN A 160 -9.97 -2.39 -10.10
CA GLN A 160 -9.45 -2.91 -8.84
C GLN A 160 -8.10 -2.29 -8.43
N ARG A 161 -7.91 -1.00 -8.73
CA ARG A 161 -6.65 -0.29 -8.50
C ARG A 161 -6.84 1.12 -7.97
N TYR A 162 -5.86 1.59 -7.22
CA TYR A 162 -5.70 3.02 -6.94
C TYR A 162 -5.24 3.76 -8.19
N GLU A 163 -5.98 4.80 -8.54
CA GLU A 163 -5.75 5.62 -9.72
C GLU A 163 -5.96 7.09 -9.37
N GLY A 164 -5.24 7.97 -10.06
CA GLY A 164 -5.35 9.41 -9.89
C GLY A 164 -4.39 10.12 -10.83
N ALA A 165 -4.47 11.45 -10.84
CA ALA A 165 -3.49 12.25 -11.55
C ALA A 165 -2.14 12.24 -10.83
N SER A 166 -1.07 12.43 -11.59
CA SER A 166 0.27 12.75 -11.11
C SER A 166 0.92 13.70 -12.11
N GLU A 167 2.02 14.34 -11.72
CA GLU A 167 2.80 15.23 -12.60
C GLU A 167 3.77 14.47 -13.51
#